data_AF-A0A2G1XVL1-F1
#
_entry.id   AF-A0A2G1XVL1-F1
#
_cell.length_a   1.000
_cell.length_b   1.000
_cell.length_c   1.000
_cell.angle_alpha   90.00
_cell.angle_beta   90.00
_cell.angle_gamma   90.00
#
_symmetry.space_group_name_H-M   'P 1'
#
loop_
_entity.id
_entity.type
_entity.pdbx_description
1 polymer ?
#
loop_
_entity_poly.entity_id
_entity_poly.type
_entity_poly.pdbx_seq_one_letter_code
_entity_poly.pdbx_strand_id
1 'polypeptide(L)' 'YLKIAIPDGFDFTGVSGLSKEVQEKLKSFAPPTLQAAMNISGITPAAIEILHIYIKIAARDVK' A
#
# COMPACT_ATOMS: atom_id res chain seq x y z
N TYR A 1 -4.64 -7.80 10.03
CA TYR A 1 -4.18 -7.85 8.62
C TYR A 1 -2.88 -7.09 8.37
N LEU A 2 -2.33 -6.37 9.35
CA LEU A 2 -1.11 -5.55 9.15
C LEU A 2 0.15 -6.34 8.77
N LYS A 3 0.17 -7.66 9.01
CA LYS A 3 1.27 -8.55 8.61
C LYS A 3 1.29 -8.91 7.12
N ILE A 4 0.34 -8.40 6.33
CA ILE A 4 0.30 -8.67 4.89
C ILE A 4 1.51 -8.02 4.23
N ALA A 5 2.25 -8.83 3.46
CA ALA A 5 3.35 -8.38 2.63
C ALA A 5 2.82 -7.58 1.44
N ILE A 6 3.52 -6.51 1.11
CA ILE A 6 3.29 -5.76 -0.12
C ILE A 6 4.15 -6.46 -1.20
N PRO A 7 3.57 -6.87 -2.35
CA PRO A 7 4.33 -7.50 -3.41
C PRO A 7 5.48 -6.61 -3.90
N ASP A 8 6.61 -7.22 -4.24
CA ASP A 8 7.71 -6.50 -4.87
C ASP A 8 7.26 -5.92 -6.21
N GLY A 9 7.59 -4.64 -6.44
CA GLY A 9 7.18 -3.92 -7.65
C GLY A 9 5.71 -3.50 -7.69
N PHE A 10 4.99 -3.56 -6.56
CA PHE A 10 3.61 -3.07 -6.49
C PHE A 10 3.51 -1.59 -6.90
N ASP A 11 2.62 -1.29 -7.85
CA ASP A 11 2.41 0.08 -8.33
C ASP A 11 1.45 0.85 -7.40
N PHE A 12 2.02 1.68 -6.52
CA PHE A 12 1.25 2.56 -5.65
C PHE A 12 0.55 3.70 -6.39
N THR A 13 0.98 4.05 -7.61
CA THR A 13 0.44 5.20 -8.36
C THR A 13 -0.93 4.91 -8.95
N GLY A 14 -1.22 3.64 -9.27
CA GLY A 14 -2.52 3.16 -9.73
C GLY A 14 -3.58 3.00 -8.64
N VAL A 15 -3.24 3.19 -7.36
CA VAL A 15 -4.17 2.99 -6.24
C VAL A 15 -5.10 4.19 -6.12
N SER A 16 -6.31 4.06 -6.67
CA SER A 16 -7.34 5.09 -6.57
C SER A 16 -7.84 5.20 -5.13
N GLY A 17 -7.97 6.44 -4.64
CA GLY A 17 -8.37 6.74 -3.26
C GLY A 17 -7.19 7.07 -2.32
N LEU A 18 -5.95 6.87 -2.76
CA LEU A 18 -4.78 7.44 -2.08
C LEU A 18 -4.50 8.85 -2.62
N SER A 19 -4.06 9.75 -1.74
CA SER A 19 -3.57 11.06 -2.17
C SER A 19 -2.20 10.93 -2.84
N LYS A 20 -1.84 11.90 -3.69
CA LYS A 20 -0.51 11.93 -4.33
C LYS A 20 0.63 11.87 -3.32
N GLU A 21 0.52 12.62 -2.21
CA GLU A 21 1.53 12.59 -1.14
C GLU A 21 1.70 11.19 -0.53
N VAL A 22 0.58 10.48 -0.29
CA VAL A 22 0.61 9.11 0.23
C VAL A 22 1.24 8.15 -0.79
N GLN A 23 0.86 8.25 -2.06
CA GLN A 23 1.44 7.43 -3.13
C GLN A 23 2.95 7.65 -3.27
N GLU A 24 3.40 8.91 -3.25
CA GLU A 24 4.82 9.28 -3.31
C GLU A 24 5.60 8.76 -2.11
N LYS A 25 5.05 8.87 -0.90
CA LYS A 25 5.67 8.31 0.30
C LYS A 25 5.80 6.79 0.20
N LEU A 26 4.72 6.08 -0.13
CA LEU A 26 4.75 4.63 -0.27
C LEU A 26 5.75 4.17 -1.33
N LYS A 27 5.80 4.89 -2.47
CA LYS A 27 6.78 4.62 -3.53
C LYS A 27 8.22 4.89 -3.09
N SER A 28 8.44 5.95 -2.31
CA SER A 28 9.78 6.35 -1.87
C SER A 28 10.34 5.44 -0.77
N PHE A 29 9.49 5.05 0.19
CA PHE A 29 9.88 4.19 1.30
C PHE A 29 9.81 2.70 0.97
N ALA A 30 9.04 2.31 -0.07
CA ALA A 30 8.83 0.93 -0.50
C ALA A 30 8.65 -0.06 0.67
N PRO A 31 7.65 0.17 1.55
CA PRO A 31 7.51 -0.63 2.76
C PRO A 31 7.23 -2.11 2.41
N PRO A 32 7.84 -3.09 3.12
CA PRO A 32 7.64 -4.50 2.82
C PRO A 32 6.28 -5.04 3.29
N THR A 33 5.61 -4.33 4.20
CA THR A 33 4.33 -4.77 4.79
C THR A 33 3.40 -3.60 5.06
N LEU A 34 2.10 -3.88 5.21
CA LEU A 34 1.12 -2.88 5.64
C LEU A 34 1.47 -2.26 7.01
N GLN A 35 2.04 -3.05 7.93
CA GLN A 35 2.51 -2.55 9.22
C GLN A 35 3.64 -1.53 9.05
N ALA A 36 4.60 -1.81 8.18
CA ALA A 36 5.69 -0.88 7.88
C ALA A 36 5.17 0.39 7.22
N ALA A 37 4.21 0.28 6.30
CA ALA A 37 3.56 1.43 5.67
C ALA A 37 2.87 2.35 6.70
N MET A 38 2.22 1.77 7.71
CA MET A 38 1.53 2.53 8.76
C MET A 38 2.47 3.32 9.68
N ASN A 39 3.76 2.94 9.75
CA ASN A 39 4.78 3.67 10.51
C ASN A 39 5.36 4.87 9.73
N ILE A 40 5.02 5.05 8.46
CA ILE A 40 5.46 6.19 7.67
C ILE A 40 4.64 7.42 8.07
N SER A 41 5.33 8.52 8.37
CA SER A 41 4.68 9.77 8.77
C SER A 41 3.71 10.29 7.71
N GLY A 42 2.49 10.61 8.13
CA GLY A 42 1.41 11.10 7.26
C GLY A 42 0.66 9.99 6.51
N ILE A 43 0.93 8.71 6.78
CA ILE A 43 0.03 7.63 6.38
C ILE A 43 -1.10 7.49 7.41
N THR A 44 -2.34 7.41 6.93
CA THR A 44 -3.53 7.28 7.77
C THR A 44 -4.06 5.85 7.77
N PRO A 45 -4.84 5.43 8.78
CA PRO A 45 -5.50 4.12 8.77
C PRO A 45 -6.37 3.87 7.52
N ALA A 46 -7.05 4.91 7.02
CA ALA A 46 -7.85 4.81 5.79
C ALA A 46 -7.01 4.48 4.55
N ALA A 47 -5.80 5.04 4.44
CA ALA A 47 -4.88 4.70 3.35
C ALA A 47 -4.45 3.23 3.41
N ILE A 48 -4.25 2.68 4.61
CA ILE A 48 -3.88 1.27 4.80
C ILE A 48 -5.02 0.34 4.38
N GLU A 49 -6.28 0.68 4.69
CA GLU A 49 -7.44 -0.10 4.25
C GLU A 49 -7.54 -0.15 2.72
N ILE A 50 -7.39 0.99 2.05
CA ILE A 50 -7.39 1.06 0.58
C ILE A 50 -6.25 0.22 0.02
N LEU A 51 -5.03 0.39 0.53
CA LEU A 51 -3.88 -0.37 0.07
C LEU A 51 -4.06 -1.89 0.25
N HIS A 52 -4.63 -2.32 1.37
CA HIS A 52 -4.95 -3.73 1.63
C HIS A 52 -5.92 -4.31 0.58
N ILE A 53 -6.96 -3.56 0.20
CA ILE A 53 -7.91 -3.99 -0.83
C ILE A 53 -7.20 -4.18 -2.18
N TYR A 54 -6.37 -3.23 -2.58
CA TYR A 54 -5.65 -3.31 -3.87
C TYR A 54 -4.64 -4.45 -3.91
N ILE A 55 -3.92 -4.69 -2.81
CA ILE A 55 -3.01 -5.85 -2.72
C ILE A 55 -3.80 -7.16 -2.86
N LYS A 56 -4.99 -7.25 -2.27
CA LYS A 56 -5.86 -8.43 -2.42
C LYS A 56 -6.38 -8.62 -3.84
N ILE A 57 -6.68 -7.54 -4.56
CA ILE A 57 -7.11 -7.59 -5.95
C ILE A 57 -5.93 -8.06 -6.81
N ALA A 58 -4.77 -7.41 -6.70
CA ALA A 58 -3.56 -7.78 -7.42
C ALA A 58 -3.15 -9.25 -7.17
N ALA A 59 -3.25 -9.74 -5.93
CA ALA A 59 -2.95 -11.13 -5.60
C ALA A 59 -3.94 -12.15 -6.18
N ARG A 60 -5.15 -11.72 -6.55
CA ARG A 60 -6.16 -12.58 -7.20
C ARG A 60 -5.96 -12.69 -8.70
N ASP A 61 -5.46 -11.64 -9.35
CA ASP A 61 -5.17 -11.63 -10.80
C ASP A 61 -3.95 -12.49 -11.17
N VAL A 62 -3.13 -12.91 -10.20
CA VAL A 62 -1.99 -13.83 -10.41
C VAL A 62 -2.42 -15.32 -10.40
N LYS A 63 -3.73 -15.61 -10.50
CA LYS A 63 -4.27 -16.98 -10.65
C LYS A 63 -4.90 -17.19 -12.02
#